data_AF-A0A377TU35-F1
#
_entry.id   AF-A0A377TU35-F1
#
_cell.length_a   1.000
_cell.length_b   1.000
_cell.length_c   1.000
_cell.angle_alpha   90.00
_cell.angle_beta   90.00
_cell.angle_gamma   90.00
#
_symmetry.space_group_name_H-M   'P 1'
#
loop_
_entity.id
_entity.type
_entity.pdbx_description
1 polymer ?
#
loop_
_entity_poly.entity_id
_entity_poly.type
_entity_poly.pdbx_seq_one_letter_code
_entity_poly.pdbx_strand_id
1 'polypeptide(L)' 'MAEGELENGRHWVQWQDPFPKPCYLFALVAGDFDVLRDSFRTRSGREVALELYVDRGNLDRAPWAMTSLKTL' A
#
# COMPACT_ATOMS: atom_id res chain seq x y z
N MET A 1 -0.13 -7.19 11.82
CA MET A 1 0.05 -7.84 10.51
C MET A 1 0.71 -9.17 10.78
N ALA A 2 0.32 -10.22 10.07
CA ALA A 2 0.98 -11.52 10.13
C ALA A 2 1.12 -12.04 8.70
N GLU A 3 2.20 -12.74 8.40
CA GLU A 3 2.45 -13.33 7.09
C GLU A 3 3.12 -14.70 7.28
N GLY A 4 3.04 -15.54 6.27
CA GLY A 4 3.70 -16.84 6.32
C GLY A 4 3.65 -17.62 5.02
N GLU A 5 4.50 -18.65 4.97
CA GLU A 5 4.59 -19.59 3.87
C GLU A 5 3.75 -20.84 4.15
N LEU A 6 3.24 -21.46 3.10
CA LEU A 6 2.47 -22.69 3.10
C LEU A 6 3.11 -23.68 2.13
N GLU A 7 2.78 -24.96 2.31
CA GLU A 7 3.20 -26.00 1.38
C GLU A 7 2.70 -25.72 -0.06
N ASN A 8 3.47 -26.22 -1.02
CA ASN A 8 3.24 -26.08 -2.46
C ASN A 8 3.40 -24.63 -2.99
N GLY A 9 4.32 -23.84 -2.40
CA GLY A 9 4.69 -22.52 -2.91
C GLY A 9 3.61 -21.45 -2.75
N ARG A 10 2.73 -21.61 -1.77
CA ARG A 10 1.69 -20.62 -1.43
C ARG A 10 2.16 -19.79 -0.25
N HIS A 11 1.74 -18.54 -0.17
CA HIS A 11 1.95 -17.67 0.99
C HIS A 11 0.62 -17.03 1.40
N TRP A 12 0.59 -16.46 2.60
CA TRP A 12 -0.56 -15.72 3.12
C TRP A 12 -0.12 -14.47 3.87
N VAL A 13 -0.99 -13.46 3.87
CA VAL A 13 -0.82 -12.23 4.64
C VAL A 13 -2.15 -11.88 5.30
N GLN A 14 -2.10 -11.48 6.57
CA GLN A 14 -3.24 -11.07 7.38
C GLN A 14 -3.12 -9.59 7.78
N TRP A 15 -4.16 -8.84 7.42
CA TRP A 15 -4.32 -7.43 7.71
C TRP A 15 -5.44 -7.21 8.73
N GLN A 16 -5.25 -6.24 9.61
CA GLN A 16 -6.27 -5.81 10.57
C GLN A 16 -6.37 -4.30 10.53
N ASP A 17 -7.58 -3.80 10.32
CA ASP A 17 -7.90 -2.39 10.45
C ASP A 17 -8.61 -2.17 11.79
N PRO A 18 -8.10 -1.31 12.68
CA PRO A 18 -8.70 -1.05 13.98
C PRO A 18 -10.02 -0.25 13.91
N PHE A 19 -10.35 0.35 12.77
CA PHE A 19 -11.53 1.21 12.63
C PHE A 19 -12.73 0.45 12.06
N PRO A 20 -13.91 0.49 12.74
CA PRO A 20 -15.14 -0.07 12.19
C PRO A 20 -15.50 0.64 10.89
N LYS A 21 -15.68 -0.14 9.82
CA LYS A 21 -16.03 0.38 8.50
C LYS A 21 -17.15 -0.44 7.85
N PRO A 22 -18.04 0.18 7.09
CA PRO A 22 -19.01 -0.53 6.26
C PRO A 22 -18.29 -1.35 5.18
N CYS A 23 -18.90 -2.45 4.74
CA CYS A 23 -18.27 -3.41 3.83
C CYS A 23 -17.88 -2.82 2.46
N TYR A 24 -18.50 -1.73 2.04
CA TYR A 24 -18.14 -1.07 0.77
C TYR A 24 -16.74 -0.43 0.77
N LEU A 25 -16.11 -0.25 1.93
CA LEU A 25 -14.71 0.20 2.07
C LEU A 25 -13.72 -0.97 2.14
N PHE A 26 -14.19 -2.21 2.03
CA PHE A 26 -13.29 -3.36 1.95
C PHE A 26 -12.56 -3.36 0.61
N ALA A 27 -11.23 -3.50 0.65
CA ALA A 27 -10.38 -3.61 -0.53
C ALA A 27 -9.36 -4.73 -0.33
N LEU A 28 -9.15 -5.53 -1.36
CA LEU A 28 -8.12 -6.56 -1.45
C LEU A 28 -7.52 -6.50 -2.85
N VAL A 29 -6.19 -6.49 -2.91
CA VAL A 29 -5.43 -6.48 -4.17
C VAL A 29 -4.38 -7.59 -4.06
N ALA A 30 -4.29 -8.45 -5.08
CA ALA A 30 -3.28 -9.49 -5.19
C ALA A 30 -2.75 -9.50 -6.63
N GLY A 31 -1.42 -9.48 -6.78
CA GLY A 31 -0.76 -9.39 -8.08
C GLY A 31 0.73 -9.07 -7.94
N ASP A 32 1.42 -9.05 -9.07
CA ASP A 32 2.81 -8.61 -9.16
C ASP A 32 2.84 -7.14 -9.59
N PHE A 33 3.34 -6.29 -8.70
CA PHE A 33 3.33 -4.83 -8.87
C PHE A 33 4.72 -4.26 -8.63
N ASP A 34 5.05 -3.21 -9.37
CA ASP A 34 6.10 -2.30 -8.95
C ASP A 34 5.54 -1.34 -7.90
N VAL A 35 6.32 -1.07 -6.85
CA VAL A 35 5.89 -0.24 -5.73
C VAL A 35 6.79 0.98 -5.62
N LEU A 36 6.21 2.16 -5.83
CA LEU A 36 6.86 3.42 -5.50
C LEU A 36 6.63 3.72 -4.01
N ARG A 37 7.68 3.59 -3.21
CA ARG A 37 7.66 3.87 -1.77
C ARG A 37 8.17 5.26 -1.49
N ASP A 38 7.49 5.96 -0.59
CA ASP A 38 7.86 7.28 -0.13
C ASP A 38 7.33 7.51 1.30
N SER A 39 7.66 8.66 1.92
CA SER A 39 7.11 9.04 3.22
C SER A 39 6.61 10.47 3.25
N PHE A 40 5.60 10.70 4.09
CA PHE A 40 5.05 12.02 4.39
C PHE A 40 4.99 12.23 5.90
N ARG A 41 5.44 13.41 6.34
CA ARG A 41 5.41 13.79 7.75
C ARG A 41 4.25 14.74 7.99
N THR A 42 3.29 14.32 8.81
CA THR A 42 2.17 15.19 9.19
C THR A 42 2.65 16.40 9.99
N ARG A 43 1.85 17.45 10.05
CA ARG A 43 2.11 18.64 10.88
C ARG A 43 2.30 18.30 12.37
N SER A 44 1.66 17.24 12.86
CA SER A 44 1.80 16.73 14.22
C SER A 44 3.05 15.86 14.43
N GLY A 45 3.85 15.63 13.38
CA GLY A 45 5.11 14.89 13.43
C GLY A 45 5.00 13.38 13.21
N ARG A 46 3.80 12.86 12.89
CA ARG A 46 3.62 11.44 12.54
C ARG A 46 4.20 11.18 11.15
N GLU A 47 5.04 10.15 11.03
CA GLU A 47 5.49 9.66 9.74
C GLU A 47 4.46 8.68 9.16
N VAL A 48 4.12 8.88 7.89
CA VAL A 48 3.17 8.08 7.14
C VAL A 48 3.93 7.49 5.96
N ALA A 49 4.01 6.16 5.90
CA ALA A 49 4.52 5.45 4.75
C ALA A 49 3.51 5.55 3.60
N LEU A 50 3.97 6.00 2.43
CA LEU A 50 3.20 6.08 1.21
C LEU A 50 3.69 4.98 0.27
N GLU A 51 2.79 4.10 -0.15
CA GLU A 51 3.10 3.04 -1.10
C GLU A 51 2.13 3.14 -2.27
N LEU A 52 2.67 3.36 -3.47
CA LEU A 52 1.91 3.43 -4.70
C LEU A 52 2.23 2.22 -5.57
N TYR A 53 1.24 1.33 -5.70
CA TYR A 53 1.32 0.08 -6.45
C TYR A 53 0.91 0.33 -7.90
N VAL A 54 1.77 -0.02 -8.85
CA VAL A 54 1.54 0.10 -10.30
C VAL A 54 1.93 -1.19 -11.01
N ASP A 55 1.38 -1.42 -12.20
CA ASP A 55 1.82 -2.54 -13.04
C ASP A 55 3.32 -2.44 -13.34
N ARG A 56 3.96 -3.60 -13.50
CA ARG A 56 5.39 -3.70 -13.85
C ARG A 56 5.75 -2.82 -15.05
N GLY A 57 6.77 -1.98 -14.88
CA GLY A 57 7.26 -1.07 -15.93
C GLY A 57 6.53 0.27 -16.04
N ASN A 58 5.51 0.52 -15.23
CA ASN A 58 4.82 1.83 -15.19
C ASN A 58 5.35 2.79 -14.11
N LEU A 59 6.45 2.45 -13.44
CA LEU A 59 7.05 3.29 -12.38
C LEU A 59 7.34 4.72 -12.84
N ASP A 60 7.77 4.92 -14.09
CA ASP A 60 8.12 6.26 -14.59
C ASP A 60 6.91 7.22 -14.67
N ARG A 61 5.69 6.68 -14.63
CA ARG A 61 4.44 7.46 -14.66
C ARG A 61 3.87 7.74 -13.27
N ALA A 62 4.39 7.08 -12.24
CA ALA A 62 3.95 7.18 -10.85
C ALA A 62 4.40 8.45 -10.07
N PRO A 63 5.50 9.18 -10.40
CA PRO A 63 6.01 10.26 -9.54
C PRO A 63 5.05 11.44 -9.37
N TRP A 64 4.28 11.77 -10.42
CA TRP A 64 3.32 12.87 -10.36
C TRP A 64 2.17 12.58 -9.38
N ALA A 65 1.69 11.34 -9.35
CA ALA A 65 0.66 10.89 -8.40
C ALA A 65 1.18 10.95 -6.96
N MET A 66 2.43 10.53 -6.72
CA MET A 66 3.06 10.61 -5.39
C MET A 66 3.22 12.05 -4.91
N THR A 67 3.65 12.95 -5.81
CA THR A 67 3.76 14.39 -5.51
C THR A 67 2.40 14.99 -5.16
N SER A 68 1.35 14.62 -5.91
CA SER A 68 -0.02 15.08 -5.64
C SER A 68 -0.52 14.63 -4.26
N LEU A 69 -0.20 13.40 -3.85
CA LEU A 69 -0.59 12.85 -2.55
C LEU A 69 0.10 13.57 -1.37
N LYS A 70 1.34 14.03 -1.56
CA LYS A 70 2.12 14.75 -0.54
C LYS A 70 1.79 16.23 -0.39
N THR A 71 1.14 16.82 -1.38
CA THR A 71 0.84 18.26 -1.39
C THR A 71 -0.41 18.61 -0.58
N LEU A 72 -1.13 17.58 -0.09
CA LEU A 72 -2.28 17.69 0.80
C LEU A 72 -1.87 17.85 2.28
#